data_AF-A0A6I2R4K8-F1
#
_entry.id   AF-A0A6I2R4K8-F1
#
_cell.length_a   1.000
_cell.length_b   1.000
_cell.length_c   1.000
_cell.angle_alpha   90.00
_cell.angle_beta   90.00
_cell.angle_gamma   90.00
#
_symmetry.space_group_name_H-M   'P 1'
#
loop_
_entity.id
_entity.type
_entity.pdbx_description
1 polymer ?
#
loop_
_entity_poly.entity_id
_entity_poly.type
_entity_poly.pdbx_seq_one_letter_code
_entity_poly.pdbx_strand_id
1 'polypeptide(L)' 'MSEIKNETFNIGDRFRGLVNGDIFVVESLPKKGDEVRTPSGGRWFEKSDSVVFVCESDGKRSKVGLEMAKRLQLERIR' A
#
# COMPACT_ATOMS: atom_id res chain seq x y z
N MET A 1 -14.61 4.49 15.61
CA MET A 1 -13.70 3.56 14.90
C MET A 1 -13.98 3.70 13.41
N SER A 2 -12.98 3.96 12.57
CA SER A 2 -13.19 4.11 11.11
C SER A 2 -13.54 2.77 10.47
N GLU A 3 -14.58 2.76 9.63
CA GLU A 3 -15.08 1.61 8.89
C GLU A 3 -14.03 1.04 7.93
N ILE A 4 -14.02 -0.29 7.76
CA ILE A 4 -13.19 -0.96 6.75
C ILE A 4 -13.84 -0.73 5.39
N LYS A 5 -13.08 -0.16 4.45
CA LYS A 5 -13.53 0.14 3.07
C LYS A 5 -12.91 -0.77 2.02
N ASN A 6 -11.70 -1.26 2.27
CA ASN A 6 -10.91 -2.03 1.31
C ASN A 6 -10.43 -3.33 1.96
N GLU A 7 -11.24 -4.39 1.90
CA GLU A 7 -10.99 -5.63 2.67
C GLU A 7 -9.76 -6.41 2.16
N THR A 8 -9.49 -6.33 0.87
CA THR A 8 -8.40 -7.06 0.20
C THR A 8 -7.53 -6.14 -0.64
N PHE A 9 -6.30 -6.55 -0.88
CA PHE A 9 -5.37 -5.89 -1.80
C PHE A 9 -4.60 -6.97 -2.56
N ASN A 10 -4.45 -6.80 -3.87
CA ASN A 10 -3.60 -7.61 -4.73
C ASN A 10 -2.61 -6.72 -5.46
N ILE A 11 -1.43 -7.25 -5.78
CA ILE A 11 -0.46 -6.53 -6.62
C ILE A 11 -1.10 -6.24 -7.98
N GLY A 12 -1.00 -4.99 -8.42
CA GLY A 12 -1.64 -4.48 -9.63
C GLY A 12 -3.05 -3.92 -9.41
N ASP A 13 -3.67 -4.11 -8.24
CA ASP A 13 -4.95 -3.44 -7.94
C ASP A 13 -4.76 -1.93 -8.02
N ARG A 14 -5.71 -1.25 -8.68
CA ARG A 14 -5.73 0.20 -8.84
C ARG A 14 -6.83 0.80 -7.96
N PHE A 15 -6.52 1.93 -7.34
CA PHE A 15 -7.41 2.64 -6.45
C PHE A 15 -7.41 4.13 -6.77
N ARG A 16 -8.57 4.76 -6.74
CA ARG A 16 -8.71 6.21 -6.80
C ARG A 16 -8.82 6.79 -5.39
N GLY A 17 -8.02 7.79 -5.09
CA GLY A 17 -8.13 8.58 -3.86
C GLY A 17 -9.38 9.44 -3.87
N LEU A 18 -10.26 9.29 -2.88
CA LEU A 18 -11.50 10.07 -2.79
C LEU A 18 -11.28 11.53 -2.38
N VAL A 19 -10.08 11.86 -1.87
CA VAL A 19 -9.74 13.22 -1.42
C VAL A 19 -9.16 14.08 -2.56
N ASN A 20 -8.26 13.52 -3.36
CA ASN A 20 -7.49 14.24 -4.38
C ASN A 20 -7.70 13.70 -5.80
N GLY A 21 -8.38 12.57 -5.98
CA GLY A 21 -8.60 11.94 -7.29
C GLY A 21 -7.40 11.17 -7.85
N ASP A 22 -6.25 11.17 -7.16
CA ASP A 22 -5.03 10.48 -7.61
C ASP A 22 -5.25 8.97 -7.72
N ILE A 23 -4.54 8.34 -8.67
CA ILE A 23 -4.57 6.89 -8.87
C ILE A 23 -3.37 6.27 -8.16
N PHE A 24 -3.65 5.28 -7.32
CA PHE A 24 -2.68 4.49 -6.57
C PHE A 24 -2.73 3.04 -7.03
N VAL A 25 -1.58 2.51 -7.43
CA VAL A 25 -1.42 1.10 -7.80
C VAL A 25 -0.74 0.36 -6.67
N VAL A 26 -1.24 -0.82 -6.30
CA VAL A 26 -0.56 -1.69 -5.34
C VAL A 26 0.66 -2.32 -6.00
N GLU A 27 1.86 -1.93 -5.57
CA GLU A 27 3.12 -2.45 -6.11
C GLU A 27 3.60 -3.68 -5.33
N SER A 28 3.44 -3.69 -4.01
CA SER A 28 3.83 -4.83 -3.18
C SER A 28 3.01 -4.95 -1.90
N LEU A 29 3.04 -6.15 -1.33
CA LEU A 29 2.34 -6.53 -0.10
C LEU A 29 3.32 -7.17 0.90
N PRO A 30 4.25 -6.39 1.49
CA PRO A 30 5.20 -6.93 2.46
C PRO A 30 4.47 -7.50 3.68
N LYS A 31 4.85 -8.70 4.08
CA LYS A 31 4.30 -9.41 5.24
C LYS A 31 5.26 -9.31 6.41
N LYS A 32 4.71 -9.36 7.61
CA LYS A 32 5.52 -9.46 8.84
C LYS A 32 6.49 -10.64 8.73
N GLY A 33 7.76 -10.38 8.99
CA GLY A 33 8.83 -11.37 8.91
C GLY A 33 9.53 -11.44 7.54
N ASP A 34 9.05 -10.73 6.51
CA ASP A 34 9.77 -10.63 5.24
C ASP A 34 11.12 -9.92 5.46
N GLU A 35 12.18 -10.46 4.85
CA GLU A 35 13.50 -9.83 4.85
C GLU A 35 13.57 -8.75 3.77
N VAL A 36 13.90 -7.53 4.16
CA VAL A 36 14.14 -6.41 3.25
C VAL A 36 15.63 -6.17 3.12
N ARG A 37 16.10 -6.07 1.87
CA ARG A 37 17.48 -5.71 1.54
C ARG A 37 17.50 -4.47 0.66
N THR A 38 18.24 -3.44 1.06
CA THR A 38 18.46 -2.28 0.19
C THR A 38 19.68 -2.50 -0.70
N PRO A 39 19.75 -1.81 -1.86
CA PRO A 39 20.96 -1.81 -2.70
C PRO A 39 22.22 -1.34 -1.95
N SER A 40 22.04 -0.49 -0.94
CA SER A 40 23.11 0.01 -0.06
C SER A 40 23.54 -0.98 1.04
N GLY A 41 22.99 -2.20 1.06
CA GLY A 41 23.36 -3.25 2.02
C GLY A 41 22.60 -3.21 3.36
N GLY A 42 21.63 -2.32 3.51
CA GLY A 42 20.73 -2.30 4.67
C GLY A 42 19.87 -3.57 4.70
N ARG A 43 19.73 -4.14 5.89
CA ARG A 43 18.95 -5.37 6.11
C ARG A 43 18.07 -5.21 7.34
N TRP A 44 16.79 -5.52 7.20
CA TRP A 44 15.86 -5.60 8.32
C TRP A 44 14.71 -6.54 7.99
N PHE A 45 13.90 -6.85 9.00
CA PHE A 45 12.69 -7.64 8.83
C PHE A 45 11.46 -6.75 9.00
N GLU A 46 10.44 -7.03 8.19
CA GLU A 46 9.16 -6.35 8.29
C GLU A 46 8.49 -6.63 9.63
N LYS A 47 8.05 -5.58 10.33
CA LYS A 47 7.45 -5.69 11.67
C LYS A 47 5.95 -5.98 11.63
N SER A 48 5.29 -5.68 10.51
CA SER A 48 3.85 -5.80 10.32
C SER A 48 3.49 -5.95 8.85
N ASP A 49 2.32 -6.51 8.57
CA ASP A 49 1.77 -6.55 7.21
C ASP A 49 1.48 -5.13 6.72
N SER A 50 1.76 -4.89 5.44
CA SER A 50 1.61 -3.58 4.82
C SER A 50 1.25 -3.67 3.35
N VAL A 51 0.79 -2.54 2.81
CA VAL A 51 0.51 -2.33 1.40
C VAL A 51 1.39 -1.18 0.94
N VAL A 52 2.12 -1.39 -0.17
CA VAL A 52 2.88 -0.33 -0.83
C VAL A 52 2.12 0.13 -2.06
N PHE A 53 1.71 1.39 -2.02
CA PHE A 53 1.06 2.07 -3.13
C PHE A 53 2.08 2.88 -3.92
N VAL A 54 1.90 2.95 -5.23
CA VAL A 54 2.60 3.86 -6.13
C VAL A 54 1.57 4.80 -6.73
N CYS A 55 1.77 6.10 -6.58
CA CYS A 55 0.93 7.08 -7.22
C CYS A 55 1.28 7.19 -8.72
N GLU A 56 0.30 7.12 -9.61
CA GLU A 56 0.53 7.22 -11.05
C GLU A 56 0.94 8.63 -11.49
N SER A 57 0.57 9.68 -10.74
CA SER A 57 0.83 11.07 -11.13
C SER A 57 2.29 11.49 -10.90
N ASP A 58 2.92 11.04 -9.81
CA ASP A 58 4.28 11.44 -9.42
C ASP A 58 5.26 10.27 -9.22
N GLY A 59 4.79 9.01 -9.34
CA GLY A 59 5.58 7.81 -9.11
C GLY A 59 5.96 7.58 -7.64
N LYS A 60 5.43 8.35 -6.70
CA LYS A 60 5.82 8.28 -5.29
C LYS A 60 5.27 7.02 -4.65
N ARG A 61 6.16 6.33 -3.93
CA ARG A 61 5.82 5.15 -3.14
C ARG A 61 5.36 5.53 -1.74
N SER A 62 4.26 4.94 -1.29
CA SER A 62 3.71 5.10 0.05
C SER A 62 3.46 3.74 0.68
N LYS A 63 4.14 3.45 1.79
CA LYS A 63 3.94 2.21 2.55
C LYS A 63 2.99 2.45 3.72
N VAL A 64 1.92 1.68 3.77
CA VAL A 64 0.86 1.82 4.77
C VAL A 64 0.61 0.47 5.44
N GLY A 65 0.55 0.43 6.76
CA GLY A 65 0.20 -0.82 7.48
C GLY A 65 -1.17 -1.34 7.05
N LEU A 66 -1.31 -2.66 6.90
CA LEU A 66 -2.50 -3.29 6.29
C LEU A 66 -3.80 -2.84 6.94
N GLU A 67 -3.84 -2.79 8.27
CA GLU A 67 -5.01 -2.33 9.02
C GLU A 67 -5.39 -0.88 8.73
N MET A 68 -4.40 -0.01 8.54
CA MET A 68 -4.66 1.37 8.17
C MET A 68 -5.08 1.48 6.70
N ALA A 69 -4.44 0.71 5.81
CA ALA A 69 -4.76 0.65 4.39
C ALA A 69 -6.22 0.27 4.13
N LYS A 70 -6.73 -0.74 4.87
CA LYS A 70 -8.14 -1.17 4.81
C LYS A 70 -9.16 -0.05 5.09
N ARG A 71 -8.75 0.99 5.83
CA ARG A 71 -9.61 2.10 6.28
C ARG A 71 -9.40 3.39 5.47
N LEU A 72 -8.49 3.39 4.49
CA LEU A 72 -8.26 4.55 3.64
C LEU A 72 -9.49 4.86 2.77
N GLN A 73 -9.68 6.14 2.48
CA GLN A 73 -10.72 6.63 1.57
C GLN A 73 -10.29 6.44 0.12
N LEU A 74 -10.20 5.18 -0.28
CA LEU A 74 -9.86 4.72 -1.62
C LEU A 74 -11.05 3.99 -2.22
N GLU A 75 -11.28 4.20 -3.51
CA GLU A 75 -12.24 3.44 -4.32
C GLU A 75 -11.46 2.54 -5.27
N ARG A 76 -11.74 1.22 -5.25
CA ARG A 76 -11.11 0.29 -6.20
C ARG A 76 -11.64 0.56 -7.61
N ILE A 77 -10.73 0.71 -8.57
CA ILE A 77 -11.05 0.89 -9.98
C ILE A 77 -10.59 -0.34 -10.77
N ARG A 78 -11.38 -0.73 -11.78
CA ARG A 78 -11.09 -1.86 -12.68
C ARG A 78 -10.11 -1.45 -13.78
#